data_AF-A0A8K0Y342-F1
#
_entry.id   AF-A0A8K0Y342-F1
#
_cell.length_a   1.000
_cell.length_b   1.000
_cell.length_c   1.000
_cell.angle_alpha   90.00
_cell.angle_beta   90.00
_cell.angle_gamma   90.00
#
_symmetry.space_group_name_H-M   'P 1'
#
loop_
_entity.id
_entity.type
_entity.pdbx_description
1 polymer ?
#
loop_
_entity_poly.entity_id
_entity_poly.type
_entity_poly.pdbx_seq_one_letter_code
_entity_poly.pdbx_strand_id
1 'polypeptide(L)'
;MARTKVVCISHKEDADGIGAASLIRQAFGGDTKLVDYPGLMTELEQLRNDESIKTVYICDLGLSKTNQDQFVELLKELRKKACLSDIH
;
A
#
# COMPACT_ATOMS: atom_id res chain seq x y z
N MET A 1 7.47 10.26 18.01
CA MET A 1 6.12 9.68 18.16
C MET A 1 6.20 8.19 17.85
N ALA A 2 5.42 7.34 18.53
CA ALA A 2 5.36 5.93 18.17
C ALA A 2 4.60 5.77 16.84
N ARG A 3 5.15 5.02 15.88
CA ARG A 3 4.47 4.68 14.63
C ARG A 3 3.37 3.67 14.92
N THR A 4 2.12 4.00 14.59
CA THR A 4 0.96 3.16 14.92
C THR A 4 0.04 2.90 13.74
N LYS A 5 0.13 3.71 12.68
CA LYS A 5 -0.83 3.65 11.57
C LYS A 5 -0.55 2.47 10.65
N VAL A 6 -1.60 1.69 10.38
CA VAL A 6 -1.60 0.59 9.40
C VAL A 6 -2.42 1.05 8.20
N VAL A 7 -1.87 0.87 7.00
CA VAL A 7 -2.53 1.24 5.75
C VAL A 7 -2.54 0.03 4.82
N CYS A 8 -3.69 -0.25 4.20
CA CYS A 8 -3.83 -1.23 3.13
C CYS A 8 -4.23 -0.50 1.85
N ILE A 9 -3.46 -0.67 0.79
CA ILE A 9 -3.77 -0.20 -0.56
C ILE A 9 -4.07 -1.44 -1.40
N SER A 10 -5.24 -1.48 -2.04
CA SER A 10 -5.62 -2.63 -2.86
C SER A 10 -6.44 -2.24 -4.07
N HIS A 11 -6.49 -3.13 -5.07
CA HIS A 11 -7.27 -2.91 -6.27
C HIS A 11 -8.77 -2.81 -5.98
N LYS A 12 -9.43 -1.86 -6.65
CA LYS A 12 -10.83 -1.51 -6.39
C LYS A 12 -11.84 -2.31 -7.22
N GLU A 13 -11.43 -2.93 -8.32
CA GLU A 13 -12.35 -3.48 -9.32
C GLU A 13 -12.54 -4.99 -9.20
N ASP A 14 -11.50 -5.72 -8.79
CA ASP A 14 -11.51 -7.17 -8.73
C ASP A 14 -11.85 -7.70 -7.33
N ALA A 15 -12.54 -8.83 -7.30
CA ALA A 15 -12.96 -9.48 -6.05
C ALA A 15 -11.76 -9.87 -5.17
N ASP A 16 -10.62 -10.19 -5.80
CA ASP A 16 -9.38 -10.55 -5.11
C ASP A 16 -8.81 -9.35 -4.34
N GLY A 17 -8.72 -8.18 -4.98
CA GLY A 17 -8.33 -6.93 -4.30
C GLY A 17 -9.26 -6.54 -3.15
N ILE A 18 -10.58 -6.55 -3.36
CA ILE A 18 -11.55 -6.22 -2.30
C ILE A 18 -11.48 -7.25 -1.15
N GLY A 19 -11.35 -8.53 -1.49
CA GLY A 19 -11.22 -9.63 -0.54
C GLY A 19 -9.97 -9.50 0.31
N ALA A 20 -8.82 -9.29 -0.30
CA ALA A 20 -7.54 -9.08 0.37
C ALA A 20 -7.61 -7.87 1.31
N ALA A 21 -8.14 -6.73 0.84
CA ALA A 21 -8.31 -5.53 1.65
C ALA A 21 -9.18 -5.76 2.89
N SER A 22 -10.29 -6.49 2.72
CA SER A 22 -11.18 -6.86 3.83
C SER A 22 -10.49 -7.75 4.85
N LEU A 23 -9.72 -8.74 4.39
CA LEU A 23 -8.96 -9.65 5.26
C LEU A 23 -7.90 -8.91 6.06
N ILE A 24 -7.12 -8.04 5.42
CA ILE A 24 -6.09 -7.23 6.09
C ILE A 24 -6.73 -6.31 7.13
N ARG A 25 -7.84 -5.64 6.79
CA ARG A 25 -8.54 -4.77 7.73
C ARG A 25 -9.09 -5.55 8.93
N GLN A 26 -9.64 -6.75 8.72
CA GLN A 26 -10.12 -7.59 9.83
C GLN A 26 -8.98 -8.11 10.71
N ALA A 27 -7.86 -8.51 10.12
CA ALA A 27 -6.75 -9.12 10.84
C ALA A 27 -5.88 -8.10 11.59
N PHE A 28 -5.62 -6.94 10.98
CA PHE A 28 -4.63 -5.96 11.45
C PHE A 28 -5.22 -4.57 11.75
N GLY A 29 -6.48 -4.33 11.42
CA GLY A 29 -7.10 -3.01 11.51
C GLY A 29 -6.51 -2.03 10.49
N GLY A 30 -6.69 -0.74 10.75
CA GLY A 30 -6.13 0.33 9.93
C GLY A 30 -7.03 0.82 8.79
N ASP A 31 -6.47 1.75 8.02
CA ASP A 31 -7.15 2.42 6.91
C ASP A 31 -7.00 1.61 5.62
N THR A 32 -8.09 1.49 4.87
CA THR A 32 -8.10 0.85 3.55
C THR A 32 -8.29 1.90 2.47
N LYS A 33 -7.43 1.87 1.45
CA LYS A 33 -7.52 2.67 0.23
C LYS A 33 -7.68 1.74 -0.96
N LEU A 34 -8.84 1.79 -1.60
CA LEU A 34 -9.11 1.06 -2.84
C LEU A 34 -8.74 1.96 -4.02
N VAL A 35 -7.85 1.48 -4.89
CA VAL A 35 -7.29 2.25 -6.00
C VAL A 35 -7.42 1.48 -7.32
N ASP A 36 -7.38 2.21 -8.43
CA ASP A 36 -7.05 1.61 -9.72
C ASP A 36 -5.54 1.59 -9.95
N TYR A 37 -5.10 0.87 -10.98
CA TYR A 37 -3.71 0.79 -11.40
C TYR A 37 -3.02 2.17 -11.53
N PRO A 38 -3.61 3.19 -12.21
CA PRO A 38 -2.99 4.50 -12.30
C PRO A 38 -2.93 5.24 -10.94
N GLY A 39 -3.94 5.06 -10.09
CA GLY A 39 -4.05 5.72 -8.79
C GLY A 39 -3.06 5.20 -7.74
N LEU A 40 -2.47 4.01 -7.94
CA LEU A 40 -1.50 3.44 -7.01
C LEU A 40 -0.34 4.37 -6.68
N MET A 41 0.31 4.94 -7.72
CA MET A 41 1.48 5.78 -7.52
C MET A 41 1.13 7.07 -6.79
N THR A 42 -0.05 7.64 -7.07
CA THR A 42 -0.56 8.83 -6.37
C THR A 42 -0.75 8.55 -4.89
N GLU A 43 -1.33 7.40 -4.52
CA GLU A 43 -1.53 7.08 -3.10
C GLU A 43 -0.23 6.76 -2.38
N LEU A 44 0.71 6.07 -3.02
CA LEU A 44 2.01 5.80 -2.40
C LEU A 44 2.82 7.09 -2.17
N GLU A 45 2.73 8.06 -3.08
CA GLU A 45 3.35 9.38 -2.91
C GLU A 45 2.76 10.15 -1.73
N GLN A 46 1.45 10.04 -1.47
CA GLN A 46 0.84 10.63 -0.27
C GLN A 46 1.39 10.03 1.03
N LEU A 47 1.76 8.74 1.01
CA LEU A 47 2.34 8.07 2.18
C LEU A 47 3.81 8.45 2.43
N ARG A 48 4.51 9.01 1.43
CA ARG A 48 5.95 9.31 1.48
C ARG A 48 6.36 10.12 2.71
N ASN A 49 5.52 11.07 3.14
CA ASN A 49 5.82 12.01 4.23
C ASN A 49 5.04 11.73 5.52
N ASP A 50 4.22 10.68 5.56
CA ASP A 50 3.44 10.34 6.76
C ASP A 50 4.32 9.50 7.72
N GLU A 51 4.90 10.19 8.71
CA GLU A 51 5.76 9.56 9.71
C GLU A 51 5.02 8.70 10.74
N SER A 52 3.67 8.71 10.74
CA SER A 52 2.86 7.91 11.65
C SER A 52 2.72 6.45 11.20
N ILE A 53 3.04 6.18 9.92
CA ILE A 53 2.90 4.86 9.29
C ILE A 53 3.86 3.86 9.93
N LYS A 54 3.28 2.78 10.43
CA LYS A 54 3.98 1.61 10.93
C LYS A 54 4.08 0.52 9.86
N THR A 55 2.96 0.24 9.19
CA THR A 55 2.84 -0.86 8.24
C THR A 55 2.04 -0.46 7.01
N VAL A 56 2.53 -0.86 5.83
CA VAL A 56 1.82 -0.71 4.55
C VAL A 56 1.66 -2.08 3.91
N TYR A 57 0.41 -2.41 3.56
CA TYR A 57 0.04 -3.57 2.75
C TYR A 57 -0.35 -3.11 1.35
N ILE A 58 0.18 -3.79 0.34
CA ILE A 58 -0.18 -3.59 -1.07
C ILE A 58 -0.71 -4.94 -1.57
N CYS A 59 -1.93 -4.96 -2.11
CA CYS A 59 -2.61 -6.20 -2.50
C CYS A 59 -3.24 -6.07 -3.90
N ASP A 60 -3.06 -7.10 -4.73
CA ASP A 60 -3.68 -7.24 -6.06
C ASP A 60 -3.37 -6.09 -7.03
N LEU A 61 -2.15 -5.55 -6.98
CA LEU A 61 -1.74 -4.42 -7.81
C LEU A 61 -0.53 -4.81 -8.64
N GLY A 62 -0.67 -4.75 -9.96
CA GLY A 62 0.43 -5.00 -10.89
C GLY A 62 1.17 -3.74 -11.30
N LEU A 63 2.43 -3.89 -11.68
CA LEU A 63 3.27 -2.82 -12.20
C LEU A 63 3.38 -2.91 -13.72
N SER A 64 3.51 -1.75 -14.37
CA SER A 64 3.92 -1.69 -15.77
C SER A 64 5.43 -1.51 -15.86
N LYS A 65 6.02 -1.84 -17.02
CA LYS A 65 7.45 -1.59 -17.29
C LYS A 65 7.85 -0.13 -17.17
N THR A 66 6.89 0.81 -17.29
CA THR A 66 7.14 2.24 -17.24
C THR A 66 7.11 2.82 -15.82
N ASN A 67 6.44 2.16 -14.86
CA ASN A 67 6.32 2.66 -13.48
C ASN A 67 7.05 1.79 -12.43
N GLN A 68 7.54 0.61 -12.84
CA GLN A 68 8.21 -0.34 -11.94
C GLN A 68 9.40 0.27 -11.18
N ASP A 69 10.29 0.99 -11.87
CA ASP A 69 11.48 1.58 -11.22
C ASP A 69 11.09 2.65 -10.20
N GLN A 70 10.13 3.51 -10.55
CA GLN A 70 9.62 4.55 -9.66
C GLN A 70 8.94 3.93 -8.43
N PHE A 71 8.15 2.87 -8.62
CA PHE A 71 7.52 2.14 -7.54
C PHE A 71 8.57 1.54 -6.59
N VAL A 72 9.58 0.85 -7.13
CA VAL A 72 10.64 0.24 -6.33
C VAL A 72 11.43 1.28 -5.52
N GLU A 73 11.75 2.44 -6.10
CA GLU A 73 12.41 3.52 -5.36
C GLU A 73 11.52 4.08 -4.24
N LEU A 74 10.23 4.29 -4.52
CA LEU A 74 9.28 4.75 -3.51
C LEU A 74 9.12 3.73 -2.36
N LEU A 75 9.07 2.43 -2.68
CA LEU A 75 9.07 1.37 -1.67
C LEU A 75 10.35 1.34 -0.84
N LYS A 76 11.53 1.58 -1.45
CA LYS A 76 12.80 1.66 -0.70
C LYS A 76 12.79 2.82 0.29
N GLU A 77 12.22 3.96 -0.09
CA GLU A 77 12.04 5.11 0.80
C GLU A 77 11.05 4.82 1.92
N LEU A 78 9.90 4.24 1.60
CA LEU A 78 8.88 3.85 2.56
C LEU A 78 9.41 2.78 3.54
N ARG A 79 10.23 1.82 3.10
CA ARG A 79 10.82 0.77 3.95
C ARG A 79 11.77 1.33 5.01
N LYS A 80 12.47 2.43 4.73
CA LYS A 80 13.30 3.11 5.73
C LYS A 80 12.43 3.70 6.85
N LYS A 81 11.14 3.91 6.60
CA LYS A 81 10.18 4.55 7.49
C LYS A 81 9.10 3.59 8.04
N ALA A 82 8.84 2.46 7.41
CA ALA A 82 7.76 1.55 7.77
C ALA A 82 8.11 0.08 7.46
N CYS A 83 7.42 -0.85 8.11
CA CYS A 83 7.44 -2.26 7.76
C CYS A 83 6.52 -2.48 6.55
N LEU A 84 7.08 -2.93 5.41
CA LEU A 84 6.31 -3.20 4.19
C LEU A 84 6.03 -4.70 4.07
N SER A 85 4.80 -5.04 3.70
CA SER A 85 4.37 -6.42 3.43
C SER A 85 3.59 -6.44 2.12
N ASP A 86 4.11 -7.14 1.13
CA ASP A 86 3.49 -7.31 -0.18
C ASP A 86 2.85 -8.70 -0.23
N ILE A 87 1.56 -8.77 -0.60
CA ILE A 87 0.81 -10.03 -0.68
C ILE A 87 0.26 -10.11 -2.09
N HIS A 88 0.84 -11.02 -2.88
CA HIS A 88 0.38 -11.39 -4.22
C HIS A 88 -0.84 -12.30 -4.15
#